data_AF-A0A3R5TFY6-F1
#
_entry.id   AF-A0A3R5TFY6-F1
#
_cell.length_a   1.000
_cell.length_b   1.000
_cell.length_c   1.000
_cell.angle_alpha   90.00
_cell.angle_beta   90.00
_cell.angle_gamma   90.00
#
_symmetry.space_group_name_H-M   'P 1'
#
loop_
_entity.id
_entity.type
_entity.pdbx_description
1 polymer ?
#
loop_
_entity_poly.entity_id
_entity_poly.type
_entity_poly.pdbx_seq_one_letter_code
_entity_poly.pdbx_strand_id
1 'polypeptide(L)'
;MSNIVFIVFLLVQLAFLISILASLKAALDPCNNSVLGVTLPKDKINYNSVQQIEFLYNKNINSLAVVSTLLFVPELLFKIDFQGYPSLIITYFFIWIAFILVASRRVIYSANKKLKALKHNNNWELDKTFNNLDSIEERNGKGKVKNFSYDEDDLWPNGLDYYNPSDDSIIVPKRVGNGKTLNLGNKAGRAIGLTSLALAILSVGGLSLFFLITDFYTPSINIEGDKIEVSDLAYSTVFKSNDIKDVELIDDVPIESKIDGALTSSYARGEFNVNSYGTGKLYIYKKKSPYILIKLKDSYIIYNESDTIKTNSIYDKLKAQVK
;
A
#
# COMPACT_ATOMS: atom_id res chain seq x y z
N MET A 1 -14.47 -10.38 2.87
CA MET A 1 -13.78 -10.44 1.55
C MET A 1 -14.01 -11.82 0.94
N SER A 2 -14.20 -11.96 -0.38
CA SER A 2 -14.37 -13.28 -0.99
C SER A 2 -13.06 -14.08 -1.00
N ASN A 3 -13.14 -15.41 -1.06
CA ASN A 3 -11.95 -16.27 -1.11
C ASN A 3 -11.08 -15.99 -2.33
N ILE A 4 -11.70 -15.75 -3.49
CA ILE A 4 -10.98 -15.44 -4.74
C ILE A 4 -10.20 -14.14 -4.59
N VAL A 5 -10.85 -13.07 -4.10
CA VAL A 5 -10.18 -11.77 -3.90
C VAL A 5 -9.01 -11.94 -2.93
N PHE A 6 -9.21 -12.65 -1.83
CA PHE A 6 -8.14 -12.90 -0.85
C PHE A 6 -6.94 -13.66 -1.45
N ILE A 7 -7.18 -14.68 -2.28
CA ILE A 7 -6.10 -15.41 -2.96
C ILE A 7 -5.32 -14.48 -3.90
N VAL A 8 -6.02 -13.60 -4.62
CA VAL A 8 -5.35 -12.60 -5.48
C VAL A 8 -4.44 -11.67 -4.65
N PHE A 9 -4.89 -11.22 -3.47
CA PHE A 9 -4.06 -10.43 -2.56
C PHE A 9 -2.77 -11.17 -2.15
N LEU A 10 -2.87 -12.44 -1.75
CA LEU A 10 -1.69 -13.26 -1.40
C LEU A 10 -0.71 -13.41 -2.56
N LEU A 11 -1.22 -13.59 -3.79
CA LEU A 11 -0.37 -13.70 -4.98
C LEU A 11 0.37 -12.40 -5.28
N VAL A 12 -0.31 -11.25 -5.13
CA VAL A 12 0.31 -9.92 -5.30
C VAL A 12 1.40 -9.70 -4.25
N GLN A 13 1.16 -10.06 -3.00
CA GLN A 13 2.17 -10.00 -1.93
C GLN A 13 3.38 -10.87 -2.24
N LEU A 14 3.16 -12.10 -2.68
CA LEU A 14 4.24 -13.03 -3.03
C LEU A 14 5.07 -12.48 -4.20
N ALA A 15 4.43 -12.01 -5.26
CA ALA A 15 5.10 -11.40 -6.41
C ALA A 15 5.92 -10.16 -5.99
N PHE A 16 5.36 -9.32 -5.12
CA PHE A 16 6.05 -8.15 -4.57
C PHE A 16 7.29 -8.56 -3.76
N LEU A 17 7.16 -9.54 -2.86
CA LEU A 17 8.29 -10.05 -2.08
C LEU A 17 9.39 -10.62 -2.98
N ILE A 18 9.02 -11.45 -3.97
CA ILE A 18 9.98 -12.00 -4.94
C ILE A 18 10.72 -10.88 -5.68
N SER A 19 10.01 -9.85 -6.13
CA SER A 19 10.61 -8.68 -6.79
C SER A 19 11.63 -7.97 -5.90
N ILE A 20 11.31 -7.75 -4.62
CA ILE A 20 12.24 -7.12 -3.67
C ILE A 20 13.47 -8.01 -3.43
N LEU A 21 13.27 -9.31 -3.22
CA LEU A 21 14.36 -10.26 -3.00
C LEU A 21 15.27 -10.38 -4.23
N ALA A 22 14.70 -10.39 -5.44
CA ALA A 22 15.46 -10.37 -6.69
C ALA A 22 16.29 -9.09 -6.82
N SER A 23 15.71 -7.92 -6.49
CA SER A 23 16.43 -6.65 -6.50
C SER A 23 17.59 -6.61 -5.50
N LEU A 24 17.44 -7.24 -4.33
CA LEU A 24 18.52 -7.36 -3.34
C LEU A 24 19.61 -8.33 -3.82
N LYS A 25 19.23 -9.47 -4.39
CA LYS A 25 20.20 -10.44 -4.94
C LYS A 25 21.03 -9.83 -6.08
N ALA A 26 20.41 -9.03 -6.95
CA ALA A 26 21.12 -8.32 -8.01
C ALA A 26 22.20 -7.34 -7.49
N ALA A 27 22.21 -7.02 -6.19
CA ALA A 27 23.26 -6.20 -5.59
C ALA A 27 24.57 -6.95 -5.30
N LEU A 28 24.54 -8.28 -5.34
CA LEU A 28 25.71 -9.14 -5.24
C LEU A 28 26.42 -9.30 -6.59
N ASP A 29 25.71 -9.12 -7.70
CA ASP A 29 26.30 -9.27 -9.03
C ASP A 29 27.19 -8.06 -9.33
N PRO A 30 28.50 -8.25 -9.57
CA PRO A 30 29.41 -7.14 -9.81
C PRO A 30 29.05 -6.43 -11.12
N CYS A 31 28.82 -5.11 -11.06
CA CYS A 31 28.65 -4.27 -12.24
C CYS A 31 29.77 -3.23 -12.25
N ASN A 32 30.59 -3.19 -13.32
CA ASN A 32 31.73 -2.26 -13.44
C ASN A 32 32.67 -2.25 -12.21
N ASN A 33 33.02 -3.43 -11.67
CA ASN A 33 33.83 -3.61 -10.46
C ASN A 33 33.22 -3.04 -9.15
N SER A 34 31.92 -2.71 -9.17
CA SER A 34 31.15 -2.32 -8.00
C SER A 34 30.28 -3.49 -7.52
N VAL A 35 30.37 -3.80 -6.23
CA VAL A 35 29.52 -4.79 -5.55
C VAL A 35 28.89 -4.15 -4.32
N LEU A 36 27.62 -4.43 -4.04
CA LEU A 36 26.86 -3.80 -2.94
C LEU A 36 26.92 -2.26 -2.95
N GLY A 37 27.09 -1.66 -4.13
CA GLY A 37 27.18 -0.21 -4.32
C GLY A 37 28.50 0.43 -3.87
N VAL A 38 29.60 -0.33 -3.85
CA VAL A 38 30.96 0.17 -3.56
C VAL A 38 31.90 -0.30 -4.67
N THR A 39 32.64 0.62 -5.29
CA THR A 39 33.65 0.26 -6.29
C THR A 39 34.93 -0.23 -5.63
N LEU A 40 35.41 -1.41 -6.03
CA LEU A 40 36.64 -2.02 -5.55
C LEU A 40 37.64 -2.24 -6.71
N PRO A 41 38.96 -2.27 -6.42
CA PRO A 41 39.94 -2.74 -7.40
C PRO A 41 39.64 -4.19 -7.84
N LYS A 42 39.88 -4.50 -9.12
CA LYS A 42 39.53 -5.80 -9.74
C LYS A 42 40.09 -7.01 -8.99
N ASP A 43 41.29 -6.88 -8.44
CA ASP A 43 41.99 -7.92 -7.68
C ASP A 43 41.47 -8.07 -6.24
N LYS A 44 40.64 -7.15 -5.75
CA LYS A 44 40.10 -7.14 -4.37
C LYS A 44 38.65 -7.59 -4.26
N ILE A 45 37.91 -7.71 -5.37
CA ILE A 45 36.50 -8.17 -5.37
C ILE A 45 36.39 -9.56 -4.71
N ASN A 46 37.29 -10.47 -5.04
CA ASN A 46 37.30 -11.84 -4.52
C ASN A 46 38.07 -11.99 -3.20
N TYR A 47 38.36 -10.88 -2.50
CA TYR A 47 39.12 -10.94 -1.26
C TYR A 47 38.26 -11.52 -0.12
N ASN A 48 38.87 -12.32 0.76
CA ASN A 48 38.13 -13.08 1.79
C ASN A 48 37.21 -12.21 2.66
N SER A 49 37.62 -10.99 3.03
CA SER A 49 36.77 -10.10 3.84
C SER A 49 35.60 -9.51 3.05
N VAL A 50 35.70 -9.36 1.73
CA VAL A 50 34.58 -8.96 0.86
C VAL A 50 33.56 -10.10 0.77
N GLN A 51 34.04 -11.32 0.50
CA GLN A 51 33.17 -12.52 0.45
C GLN A 51 32.46 -12.79 1.79
N GLN A 52 33.10 -12.49 2.93
CA GLN A 52 32.43 -12.58 4.23
C GLN A 52 31.28 -11.57 4.38
N ILE A 53 31.44 -10.34 3.88
CA ILE A 53 30.38 -9.33 3.88
C ILE A 53 29.23 -9.77 2.97
N GLU A 54 29.52 -10.28 1.77
CA GLU A 54 28.54 -10.80 0.83
C GLU A 54 27.76 -12.00 1.42
N PHE A 55 28.47 -12.93 2.08
CA PHE A 55 27.85 -14.06 2.76
C PHE A 55 26.87 -13.60 3.86
N LEU A 56 27.28 -12.64 4.70
CA LEU A 56 26.41 -12.07 5.73
C LEU A 56 25.22 -11.30 5.13
N TYR A 57 25.44 -10.59 4.02
CA TYR A 57 24.38 -9.90 3.29
C TYR A 57 23.34 -10.90 2.75
N ASN A 58 23.78 -11.97 2.09
CA ASN A 58 22.89 -13.02 1.59
C ASN A 58 22.13 -13.72 2.72
N LYS A 59 22.79 -13.97 3.87
CA LYS A 59 22.13 -14.48 5.08
C LYS A 59 21.01 -13.52 5.54
N ASN A 60 21.26 -12.21 5.57
CA ASN A 60 20.25 -11.22 5.94
C ASN A 60 19.10 -11.14 4.93
N ILE A 61 19.35 -11.32 3.63
CA ILE A 61 18.29 -11.45 2.62
C ILE A 61 17.40 -12.65 2.92
N ASN A 62 17.99 -13.81 3.21
CA ASN A 62 17.22 -15.01 3.56
C ASN A 62 16.43 -14.83 4.85
N SER A 63 17.00 -14.18 5.87
CA SER A 63 16.27 -13.82 7.10
C SER A 63 15.10 -12.88 6.81
N LEU A 64 15.27 -11.87 5.94
CA LEU A 64 14.20 -10.99 5.52
C LEU A 64 13.09 -11.76 4.80
N ALA A 65 13.44 -12.70 3.91
CA ALA A 65 12.47 -13.55 3.22
C ALA A 65 11.63 -14.38 4.20
N VAL A 66 12.28 -15.04 5.17
CA VAL A 66 11.60 -15.84 6.19
C VAL A 66 10.69 -14.97 7.05
N VAL A 67 11.21 -13.86 7.61
CA VAL A 67 10.41 -12.96 8.47
C VAL A 67 9.22 -12.39 7.69
N SER A 68 9.43 -11.92 6.47
CA SER A 68 8.36 -11.36 5.64
C SER A 68 7.28 -12.39 5.31
N THR A 69 7.67 -13.64 5.07
CA THR A 69 6.73 -14.74 4.81
C THR A 69 5.95 -15.13 6.06
N LEU A 70 6.60 -15.17 7.22
CA LEU A 70 5.92 -15.44 8.50
C LEU A 70 4.90 -14.35 8.84
N LEU A 71 5.16 -13.10 8.45
CA LEU A 71 4.20 -12.02 8.58
C LEU A 71 2.98 -12.15 7.66
N PHE A 72 2.89 -13.15 6.78
CA PHE A 72 1.61 -13.48 6.14
C PHE A 72 0.62 -14.16 7.09
N VAL A 73 1.11 -14.85 8.12
CA VAL A 73 0.27 -15.66 9.01
C VAL A 73 -0.79 -14.82 9.74
N PRO A 74 -0.48 -13.65 10.33
CA PRO A 74 -1.50 -12.81 10.96
C PRO A 74 -2.65 -12.42 10.03
N GLU A 75 -2.37 -12.20 8.74
CA GLU A 75 -3.41 -11.86 7.76
C GLU A 75 -4.36 -13.04 7.50
N LEU A 76 -3.83 -14.27 7.48
CA LEU A 76 -4.63 -15.49 7.41
C LEU A 76 -5.54 -15.63 8.64
N LEU A 77 -5.03 -15.29 9.82
CA LEU A 77 -5.82 -15.29 11.07
C LEU A 77 -6.89 -14.20 11.07
N PHE A 78 -6.55 -12.98 10.63
CA PHE A 78 -7.52 -11.89 10.49
C PHE A 78 -8.66 -12.25 9.53
N LYS A 79 -8.38 -13.00 8.46
CA LYS A 79 -9.44 -13.50 7.60
C LYS A 79 -10.40 -14.44 8.34
N ILE A 80 -9.93 -15.23 9.31
CA ILE A 80 -10.78 -16.16 10.06
C ILE A 80 -11.64 -15.40 11.08
N ASP A 81 -11.01 -14.55 11.89
CA ASP A 81 -11.66 -13.90 13.04
C ASP A 81 -12.42 -12.62 12.67
N PHE A 82 -11.97 -11.88 11.65
CA PHE A 82 -12.50 -10.57 11.24
C PHE A 82 -13.10 -10.61 9.84
N GLN A 83 -13.79 -11.69 9.46
CA GLN A 83 -14.43 -11.85 8.14
C GLN A 83 -15.29 -10.64 7.70
N GLY A 84 -15.76 -9.84 8.65
CA GLY A 84 -16.56 -8.63 8.41
C GLY A 84 -15.82 -7.34 8.10
N TYR A 85 -14.51 -7.28 8.30
CA TYR A 85 -13.75 -6.03 8.27
C TYR A 85 -12.59 -6.08 7.26
N PRO A 86 -12.86 -6.04 5.94
CA PRO A 86 -11.82 -6.01 4.91
C PRO A 86 -10.79 -4.89 5.10
N SER A 87 -11.17 -3.77 5.72
CA SER A 87 -10.28 -2.63 6.00
C SER A 87 -9.07 -3.02 6.85
N LEU A 88 -9.23 -3.92 7.83
CA LEU A 88 -8.12 -4.37 8.70
C LEU A 88 -7.08 -5.16 7.90
N ILE A 89 -7.55 -6.04 7.01
CA ILE A 89 -6.68 -6.84 6.13
C ILE A 89 -5.90 -5.91 5.18
N ILE A 90 -6.59 -4.96 4.55
CA ILE A 90 -5.97 -3.98 3.64
C ILE A 90 -4.94 -3.11 4.38
N THR A 91 -5.28 -2.63 5.57
CA THR A 91 -4.38 -1.82 6.40
C THR A 91 -3.12 -2.61 6.77
N TYR A 92 -3.29 -3.86 7.19
CA TYR A 92 -2.17 -4.75 7.50
C TYR A 92 -1.27 -4.99 6.29
N PHE A 93 -1.85 -5.26 5.12
CA PHE A 93 -1.12 -5.44 3.86
C PHE A 93 -0.21 -4.24 3.55
N PHE A 94 -0.71 -3.01 3.71
CA PHE A 94 0.09 -1.82 3.49
C PHE A 94 1.21 -1.62 4.53
N ILE A 95 0.93 -1.93 5.80
CA ILE A 95 1.96 -1.93 6.86
C ILE A 95 3.07 -2.95 6.53
N TRP A 96 2.69 -4.13 6.04
CA TRP A 96 3.62 -5.17 5.62
C TRP A 96 4.50 -4.72 4.44
N ILE A 97 3.93 -4.07 3.42
CA ILE A 97 4.70 -3.49 2.31
C ILE A 97 5.70 -2.46 2.84
N ALA A 98 5.24 -1.53 3.69
CA ALA A 98 6.10 -0.49 4.26
C ALA A 98 7.25 -1.09 5.07
N PHE A 99 6.98 -2.12 5.88
CA PHE A 99 8.01 -2.86 6.61
C PHE A 99 9.07 -3.43 5.67
N ILE A 100 8.68 -4.10 4.57
CA ILE A 100 9.65 -4.68 3.62
C ILE A 100 10.48 -3.63 2.92
N LEU A 101 9.88 -2.51 2.50
CA LEU A 101 10.61 -1.41 1.86
C LEU A 101 11.67 -0.83 2.81
N VAL A 102 11.35 -0.66 4.08
CA VAL A 102 12.30 -0.15 5.09
C VAL A 102 13.36 -1.21 5.43
N ALA A 103 12.95 -2.45 5.67
CA ALA A 103 13.83 -3.54 6.04
C ALA A 103 14.83 -3.89 4.92
N SER A 104 14.38 -3.94 3.66
CA SER A 104 15.25 -4.16 2.50
C SER A 104 16.32 -3.07 2.35
N ARG A 105 15.94 -1.79 2.50
CA ARG A 105 16.89 -0.66 2.54
C ARG A 105 17.92 -0.80 3.66
N ARG A 106 17.50 -1.27 4.84
CA ARG A 106 18.41 -1.51 5.97
C ARG A 106 19.44 -2.61 5.67
N VAL A 107 19.05 -3.69 4.98
CA VAL A 107 19.94 -4.82 4.65
C VAL A 107 21.09 -4.35 3.75
N ILE A 108 20.79 -3.63 2.68
CA ILE A 108 21.81 -3.11 1.75
C ILE A 108 22.65 -2.00 2.36
N TYR A 109 22.04 -1.05 3.08
CA TYR A 109 22.78 0.01 3.76
C TYR A 109 23.82 -0.56 4.75
N SER A 110 23.44 -1.59 5.52
CA SER A 110 24.34 -2.25 6.47
C SER A 110 25.57 -2.87 5.77
N ALA A 111 25.37 -3.52 4.63
CA ALA A 111 26.45 -4.15 3.87
C ALA A 111 27.32 -3.11 3.15
N ASN A 112 26.72 -2.12 2.50
CA ASN A 112 27.41 -1.00 1.86
C ASN A 112 28.32 -0.27 2.86
N LYS A 113 27.81 0.06 4.06
CA LYS A 113 28.59 0.71 5.12
C LYS A 113 29.81 -0.11 5.54
N LYS A 114 29.65 -1.43 5.71
CA LYS A 114 30.76 -2.32 6.06
C LYS A 114 31.81 -2.39 4.96
N LEU A 115 31.37 -2.43 3.71
CA LEU A 115 32.25 -2.53 2.56
C LEU A 115 33.03 -1.22 2.32
N LYS A 116 32.38 -0.05 2.49
CA LYS A 116 33.06 1.25 2.49
C LYS A 116 34.12 1.35 3.60
N ALA A 117 33.81 0.90 4.81
CA ALA A 117 34.78 0.88 5.91
C ALA A 117 35.96 -0.06 5.62
N LEU A 118 35.71 -1.22 5.01
CA LEU A 118 36.76 -2.14 4.59
C LEU A 118 37.66 -1.52 3.51
N LYS A 119 37.06 -0.87 2.49
CA LYS A 119 37.77 -0.16 1.43
C LYS A 119 38.71 0.88 2.01
N HIS A 120 38.19 1.74 2.89
CA HIS A 120 38.95 2.80 3.54
C HIS A 120 40.09 2.25 4.43
N ASN A 121 39.81 1.24 5.26
CA ASN A 121 40.82 0.67 6.17
C ASN A 121 41.99 -0.02 5.45
N ASN A 122 41.80 -0.44 4.20
CA ASN A 122 42.83 -1.10 3.41
C ASN A 122 43.43 -0.18 2.33
N ASN A 123 43.08 1.11 2.33
CA ASN A 123 43.49 2.09 1.32
C ASN A 123 43.18 1.62 -0.13
N TRP A 124 41.99 1.07 -0.35
CA TRP A 124 41.53 0.58 -1.66
C TRP A 124 40.82 1.66 -2.48
N GLU A 125 41.05 2.94 -2.17
CA GLU A 125 40.60 4.05 -3.01
C GLU A 125 41.26 3.95 -4.40
N LEU A 126 40.43 4.01 -5.44
CA LEU A 126 40.95 4.04 -6.80
C LEU A 126 41.64 5.39 -7.04
N ASP A 127 42.81 5.34 -7.68
CA ASP A 127 43.55 6.55 -7.99
C ASP A 127 42.70 7.47 -8.88
N LYS A 128 42.61 8.72 -8.43
CA LYS A 128 41.73 9.78 -8.94
C LYS A 128 42.03 10.19 -10.38
N THR A 129 43.15 9.69 -10.91
CA THR A 129 43.76 10.04 -12.19
C THR A 129 43.26 9.20 -13.38
N PHE A 130 42.66 8.03 -13.14
CA PHE A 130 42.29 7.09 -14.22
C PHE A 130 40.99 7.44 -14.98
N ASN A 131 40.10 8.26 -14.41
CA ASN A 131 38.84 8.62 -15.08
C ASN A 131 38.98 9.73 -16.15
N ASN A 132 40.20 10.26 -16.35
CA ASN A 132 40.48 11.25 -17.38
C ASN A 132 40.75 10.64 -18.77
N LEU A 133 40.94 9.32 -18.91
CA LEU A 133 41.30 8.73 -20.20
C LEU A 133 40.08 8.31 -21.03
N ASP A 134 38.98 7.91 -20.39
CA ASP A 134 37.74 7.51 -21.10
C ASP A 134 36.81 8.69 -21.43
N SER A 135 37.13 9.90 -20.94
CA SER A 135 36.33 11.11 -21.14
C SER A 135 36.87 12.05 -22.24
N ILE A 136 37.98 11.69 -22.90
CA ILE A 136 38.62 12.56 -23.91
C ILE A 136 38.00 12.41 -25.31
N GLU A 137 37.28 11.33 -25.63
CA GLU A 137 36.80 11.12 -27.02
C GLU A 137 35.38 11.65 -27.33
N GLU A 138 34.56 12.02 -26.35
CA GLU A 138 33.23 12.59 -26.63
C GLU A 138 32.98 13.88 -25.86
N ARG A 139 33.37 15.01 -26.47
CA ARG A 139 32.56 16.24 -26.63
C ARG A 139 33.45 17.45 -26.96
N ASN A 140 33.65 17.68 -28.25
CA ASN A 140 33.97 19.02 -28.75
C ASN A 140 32.70 19.88 -28.65
N GLY A 141 32.59 20.71 -27.61
CA GLY A 141 31.47 21.64 -27.47
C GLY A 141 31.41 22.40 -26.15
N LYS A 142 32.20 23.47 -26.03
CA LYS A 142 32.06 24.63 -25.13
C LYS A 142 31.34 24.40 -23.78
N GLY A 143 32.10 24.07 -22.75
CA GLY A 143 31.71 24.22 -21.35
C GLY A 143 32.94 24.09 -20.45
N LYS A 144 33.13 25.00 -19.49
CA LYS A 144 34.23 24.90 -18.51
C LYS A 144 34.06 23.63 -17.69
N VAL A 145 34.91 22.64 -17.93
CA VAL A 145 34.99 21.42 -17.13
C VAL A 145 35.56 21.78 -15.76
N LYS A 146 34.71 21.79 -14.73
CA LYS A 146 35.15 21.84 -13.33
C LYS A 146 35.45 20.39 -12.92
N ASN A 147 36.71 19.97 -13.07
CA ASN A 147 37.17 18.67 -12.60
C ASN A 147 37.23 18.67 -11.07
N PHE A 148 36.12 18.25 -10.44
CA PHE A 148 36.17 17.81 -9.05
C PHE A 148 36.39 16.30 -9.04
N SER A 149 37.50 15.88 -8.45
CA SER A 149 37.78 14.47 -8.23
C SER A 149 37.09 13.98 -6.96
N TYR A 150 35.81 13.63 -7.11
CA TYR A 150 35.06 12.87 -6.11
C TYR A 150 35.32 11.37 -6.31
N ASP A 151 35.43 10.61 -5.22
CA ASP A 151 35.24 9.16 -5.33
C ASP A 151 33.78 8.95 -5.76
N GLU A 152 33.56 8.13 -6.79
CA GLU A 152 32.21 7.85 -7.29
C GLU A 152 31.31 7.31 -6.16
N ASP A 153 31.88 6.63 -5.17
CA ASP A 153 31.19 6.15 -3.95
C ASP A 153 30.58 7.27 -3.09
N ASP A 154 31.11 8.49 -3.13
CA ASP A 154 30.61 9.63 -2.36
C ASP A 154 29.28 10.17 -2.92
N LEU A 155 29.05 9.98 -4.23
CA LEU A 155 27.79 10.35 -4.88
C LEU A 155 26.66 9.36 -4.56
N TRP A 156 26.97 8.22 -3.93
CA TRP A 156 26.04 7.18 -3.52
C TRP A 156 26.16 6.90 -2.01
N PRO A 157 25.76 7.84 -1.13
CA PRO A 157 26.07 7.80 0.30
C PRO A 157 25.62 6.50 1.00
N ASN A 158 24.51 5.89 0.56
CA ASN A 158 23.97 4.63 1.09
C ASN A 158 24.05 3.45 0.10
N GLY A 159 24.77 3.61 -1.01
CA GLY A 159 24.89 2.60 -2.07
C GLY A 159 23.67 2.47 -2.99
N LEU A 160 22.63 3.26 -2.78
CA LEU A 160 21.35 3.15 -3.50
C LEU A 160 20.84 4.47 -4.10
N ASP A 161 20.91 5.55 -3.32
CA ASP A 161 20.39 6.85 -3.70
C ASP A 161 21.52 7.72 -4.25
N TYR A 162 21.29 8.33 -5.41
CA TYR A 162 22.26 9.21 -6.05
C TYR A 162 22.09 10.65 -5.55
N TYR A 163 23.20 11.27 -5.17
CA TYR A 163 23.23 12.65 -4.70
C TYR A 163 24.41 13.40 -5.32
N ASN A 164 24.15 14.16 -6.39
CA ASN A 164 25.14 15.05 -6.99
C ASN A 164 24.53 16.43 -7.30
N PRO A 165 24.79 17.45 -6.47
CA PRO A 165 24.31 18.81 -6.71
C PRO A 165 24.91 19.50 -7.93
N SER A 166 26.03 18.98 -8.45
CA SER A 166 26.72 19.53 -9.64
C SER A 166 26.24 18.89 -10.94
N ASP A 167 25.43 17.83 -10.86
CA ASP A 167 24.82 17.16 -12.00
C ASP A 167 23.39 17.66 -12.20
N ASP A 168 23.14 18.30 -13.34
CA ASP A 168 21.84 18.87 -13.68
C ASP A 168 20.80 17.80 -14.06
N SER A 169 21.21 16.54 -14.25
CA SER A 169 20.31 15.43 -14.56
C SER A 169 19.34 15.15 -13.42
N ILE A 170 18.05 15.02 -13.74
CA ILE A 170 17.00 14.67 -12.77
C ILE A 170 16.99 13.16 -12.51
N ILE A 171 17.18 12.36 -13.56
CA ILE A 171 17.12 10.90 -13.53
C ILE A 171 18.45 10.36 -14.07
N VAL A 172 19.05 9.41 -13.34
CA VAL A 172 20.29 8.74 -13.72
C VAL A 172 20.11 7.22 -13.68
N PRO A 173 20.94 6.44 -14.39
CA PRO A 173 20.99 5.00 -14.22
C PRO A 173 21.26 4.62 -12.76
N LYS A 174 20.68 3.51 -12.29
CA LYS A 174 21.04 2.94 -10.98
C LYS A 174 22.46 2.40 -11.02
N ARG A 175 23.18 2.55 -9.91
CA ARG A 175 24.49 1.90 -9.72
C ARG A 175 24.38 0.41 -9.43
N VAL A 176 23.30 0.01 -8.76
CA VAL A 176 23.06 -1.37 -8.32
C VAL A 176 21.81 -1.91 -9.00
N GLY A 177 21.95 -3.04 -9.68
CA GLY A 177 20.90 -3.67 -10.47
C GLY A 177 20.48 -2.85 -11.70
N ASN A 178 19.31 -3.15 -12.24
CA ASN A 178 18.80 -2.52 -13.46
C ASN A 178 17.82 -1.37 -13.16
N GLY A 179 17.84 -0.34 -14.02
CA GLY A 179 16.84 0.73 -14.03
C GLY A 179 17.42 2.11 -13.79
N LYS A 180 16.55 3.04 -13.37
CA LYS A 180 16.89 4.45 -13.15
C LYS A 180 16.53 4.90 -11.73
N THR A 181 17.20 5.92 -11.23
CA THR A 181 16.95 6.58 -9.95
C THR A 181 16.95 8.10 -10.11
N LEU A 182 16.44 8.81 -9.11
CA LEU A 182 16.44 10.26 -9.06
C LEU A 182 17.78 10.77 -8.53
N ASN A 183 18.26 11.88 -9.08
CA ASN A 183 19.31 12.66 -8.46
C ASN A 183 18.71 13.54 -7.34
N LEU A 184 18.95 13.16 -6.08
CA LEU A 184 18.48 13.90 -4.92
C LEU A 184 19.33 15.15 -4.62
N GLY A 185 20.48 15.31 -5.29
CA GLY A 185 21.27 16.54 -5.28
C GLY A 185 20.65 17.65 -6.13
N ASN A 186 19.95 17.27 -7.20
CA ASN A 186 19.21 18.19 -8.07
C ASN A 186 17.92 18.67 -7.37
N LYS A 187 17.60 19.97 -7.48
CA LYS A 187 16.41 20.57 -6.83
C LYS A 187 15.10 19.97 -7.34
N ALA A 188 14.96 19.78 -8.66
CA ALA A 188 13.77 19.19 -9.26
C ALA A 188 13.67 17.70 -8.95
N GLY A 189 14.77 16.95 -9.08
CA GLY A 189 14.82 15.52 -8.71
C GLY A 189 14.43 15.27 -7.25
N ARG A 190 14.92 16.10 -6.33
CA ARG A 190 14.55 16.06 -4.91
C ARG A 190 13.08 16.37 -4.69
N ALA A 191 12.55 17.43 -5.32
CA ALA A 191 11.13 17.79 -5.21
C ALA A 191 10.23 16.65 -5.71
N ILE A 192 10.53 16.08 -6.87
CA ILE A 192 9.81 14.91 -7.42
C ILE A 192 9.83 13.75 -6.44
N GLY A 193 11.00 13.39 -5.90
CA GLY A 193 11.14 12.29 -4.95
C GLY A 193 10.31 12.51 -3.68
N LEU A 194 10.43 13.68 -3.04
CA LEU A 194 9.68 14.01 -1.82
C LEU A 194 8.18 14.06 -2.07
N THR A 195 7.74 14.67 -3.16
CA THR A 195 6.31 14.72 -3.53
C THR A 195 5.77 13.34 -3.83
N SER A 196 6.50 12.49 -4.57
CA SER A 196 6.08 11.10 -4.83
C SER A 196 5.95 10.28 -3.55
N LEU A 197 6.88 10.46 -2.60
CA LEU A 197 6.83 9.77 -1.31
C LEU A 197 5.64 10.24 -0.47
N ALA A 198 5.42 11.56 -0.41
CA ALA A 198 4.28 12.13 0.30
C ALA A 198 2.95 11.68 -0.28
N LEU A 199 2.81 11.67 -1.61
CA LEU A 199 1.61 11.17 -2.29
C LEU A 199 1.40 9.69 -2.02
N ALA A 200 2.45 8.85 -2.08
CA ALA A 200 2.33 7.43 -1.76
C ALA A 200 1.84 7.21 -0.32
N ILE A 201 2.38 7.95 0.66
CA ILE A 201 1.96 7.87 2.06
C ILE A 201 0.51 8.34 2.23
N LEU A 202 0.13 9.47 1.61
CA LEU A 202 -1.23 10.01 1.70
C LEU A 202 -2.24 9.09 1.03
N SER A 203 -1.93 8.52 -0.13
CA SER A 203 -2.80 7.57 -0.82
C SER A 203 -2.99 6.31 0.02
N VAL A 204 -1.90 5.70 0.48
CA VAL A 204 -1.96 4.45 1.26
C VAL A 204 -2.61 4.66 2.63
N GLY A 205 -2.15 5.66 3.38
CA GLY A 205 -2.67 5.98 4.71
C GLY A 205 -4.10 6.52 4.66
N GLY A 206 -4.39 7.42 3.71
CA GLY A 206 -5.72 7.99 3.51
C GLY A 206 -6.75 6.94 3.09
N LEU A 207 -6.42 6.06 2.13
CA LEU A 207 -7.30 4.95 1.74
C LEU A 207 -7.53 3.98 2.90
N SER A 208 -6.47 3.60 3.63
CA SER A 208 -6.60 2.70 4.78
C SER A 208 -7.51 3.30 5.85
N LEU A 209 -7.32 4.58 6.19
CA LEU A 209 -8.15 5.29 7.15
C LEU A 209 -9.60 5.43 6.66
N PHE A 210 -9.80 5.79 5.39
CA PHE A 210 -11.13 5.88 4.80
C PHE A 210 -11.88 4.55 4.92
N PHE A 211 -11.24 3.43 4.54
CA PHE A 211 -11.86 2.11 4.63
C PHE A 211 -12.15 1.69 6.08
N LEU A 212 -11.25 2.01 7.01
CA LEU A 212 -11.50 1.78 8.44
C LEU A 212 -12.72 2.57 8.91
N ILE A 213 -12.81 3.86 8.59
CA ILE A 213 -13.97 4.68 8.96
C ILE A 213 -15.25 4.06 8.38
N THR A 214 -15.26 3.65 7.11
CA THR A 214 -16.45 3.04 6.49
C THR A 214 -16.86 1.72 7.13
N ASP A 215 -15.90 0.87 7.51
CA ASP A 215 -16.17 -0.45 8.10
C ASP A 215 -16.70 -0.35 9.54
N PHE A 216 -16.29 0.68 10.28
CA PHE A 216 -16.68 0.90 11.67
C PHE A 216 -17.82 1.93 11.85
N TYR A 217 -18.24 2.61 10.78
CA TYR A 217 -19.37 3.53 10.82
C TYR A 217 -20.69 2.75 10.88
N THR A 218 -21.54 3.09 11.86
CA THR A 218 -22.85 2.46 12.06
C THR A 218 -23.96 3.39 11.57
N PRO A 219 -24.74 3.02 10.53
CA PRO A 219 -25.87 3.82 10.10
C PRO A 219 -26.94 3.88 11.18
N SER A 220 -27.63 5.00 11.24
CA SER A 220 -28.73 5.22 12.17
C SER A 220 -29.93 5.77 11.43
N ILE A 221 -31.11 5.61 12.02
CA ILE A 221 -32.33 6.23 11.52
C ILE A 221 -32.88 7.20 12.55
N ASN A 222 -33.16 8.42 12.09
CA ASN A 222 -33.77 9.47 12.88
C ASN A 222 -35.15 9.81 12.30
N ILE A 223 -36.13 10.02 13.19
CA ILE A 223 -37.52 10.30 12.83
C ILE A 223 -37.90 11.61 13.52
N GLU A 224 -38.08 12.66 12.74
CA GLU A 224 -38.42 14.01 13.19
C GLU A 224 -39.72 14.47 12.53
N GLY A 225 -40.85 14.22 13.20
CA GLY A 225 -42.17 14.56 12.66
C GLY A 225 -42.47 13.77 11.38
N ASP A 226 -42.63 14.46 10.25
CA ASP A 226 -42.85 13.84 8.94
C ASP A 226 -41.56 13.50 8.19
N LYS A 227 -40.40 13.94 8.67
CA LYS A 227 -39.10 13.71 8.04
C LYS A 227 -38.42 12.49 8.66
N ILE A 228 -38.02 11.54 7.83
CA ILE A 228 -37.24 10.36 8.23
C ILE A 228 -35.90 10.41 7.50
N GLU A 229 -34.82 10.28 8.27
CA GLU A 229 -33.46 10.32 7.76
C GLU A 229 -32.71 9.05 8.16
N VAL A 230 -32.21 8.32 7.18
CA VAL A 230 -31.23 7.25 7.40
C VAL A 230 -29.86 7.86 7.17
N SER A 231 -29.13 8.07 8.26
CA SER A 231 -27.78 8.61 8.26
C SER A 231 -26.76 7.51 7.98
N ASP A 232 -25.96 7.72 6.94
CA ASP A 232 -24.81 6.90 6.55
C ASP A 232 -23.68 7.82 6.06
N LEU A 233 -22.42 7.39 6.21
CA LEU A 233 -21.25 8.20 5.87
C LEU A 233 -21.28 8.72 4.42
N ALA A 234 -21.70 7.89 3.47
CA ALA A 234 -21.70 8.24 2.04
C ALA A 234 -23.08 8.13 1.40
N TYR A 235 -23.97 7.30 1.96
CA TYR A 235 -25.25 6.97 1.33
C TYR A 235 -26.45 7.48 2.11
N SER A 236 -26.32 8.55 2.91
CA SER A 236 -27.45 9.11 3.66
C SER A 236 -28.68 9.36 2.77
N THR A 237 -29.88 9.13 3.30
CA THR A 237 -31.13 9.38 2.56
C THR A 237 -32.21 9.97 3.46
N VAL A 238 -33.00 10.87 2.89
CA VAL A 238 -34.12 11.53 3.56
C VAL A 238 -35.39 11.25 2.77
N PHE A 239 -36.48 10.90 3.45
CA PHE A 239 -37.80 10.72 2.85
C PHE A 239 -38.89 11.12 3.85
N LYS A 240 -40.12 11.30 3.36
CA LYS A 240 -41.25 11.69 4.21
C LYS A 240 -42.06 10.48 4.66
N SER A 241 -42.65 10.54 5.85
CA SER A 241 -43.57 9.50 6.35
C SER A 241 -44.76 9.27 5.41
N ASN A 242 -45.29 10.33 4.81
CA ASN A 242 -46.40 10.25 3.84
C ASN A 242 -46.03 9.54 2.52
N ASP A 243 -44.75 9.28 2.25
CA ASP A 243 -44.30 8.52 1.08
C ASP A 243 -44.19 7.01 1.36
N ILE A 244 -44.33 6.60 2.62
CA ILE A 244 -44.34 5.20 3.02
C ILE A 244 -45.68 4.58 2.61
N LYS A 245 -45.61 3.57 1.74
CA LYS A 245 -46.76 2.73 1.37
C LYS A 245 -46.98 1.62 2.38
N ASP A 246 -45.89 1.00 2.85
CA ASP A 246 -45.93 -0.05 3.86
C ASP A 246 -44.57 -0.27 4.52
N VAL A 247 -44.58 -0.89 5.69
CA VAL A 247 -43.40 -1.31 6.44
C VAL A 247 -43.60 -2.75 6.92
N GLU A 248 -42.67 -3.63 6.57
CA GLU A 248 -42.72 -5.06 6.90
C GLU A 248 -41.40 -5.52 7.54
N LEU A 249 -41.46 -6.56 8.35
CA LEU A 249 -40.27 -7.31 8.77
C LEU A 249 -40.06 -8.49 7.82
N ILE A 250 -38.84 -8.62 7.30
CA ILE A 250 -38.42 -9.74 6.46
C ILE A 250 -37.21 -10.44 7.09
N ASP A 251 -37.06 -11.73 6.85
CA ASP A 251 -35.99 -12.54 7.45
C ASP A 251 -34.72 -12.63 6.60
N ASP A 252 -34.83 -12.38 5.30
CA ASP A 252 -33.70 -12.43 4.38
C ASP A 252 -33.80 -11.32 3.33
N VAL A 253 -32.64 -10.95 2.80
CA VAL A 253 -32.49 -9.92 1.76
C VAL A 253 -31.76 -10.54 0.57
N PRO A 254 -32.49 -11.02 -0.45
CA PRO A 254 -31.89 -11.68 -1.61
C PRO A 254 -31.28 -10.65 -2.57
N ILE A 255 -30.10 -10.12 -2.21
CA ILE A 255 -29.33 -9.17 -3.04
C ILE A 255 -28.93 -9.87 -4.35
N GLU A 256 -29.38 -9.33 -5.47
CA GLU A 256 -29.06 -9.82 -6.82
C GLU A 256 -27.77 -9.19 -7.34
N SER A 257 -27.69 -7.86 -7.29
CA SER A 257 -26.50 -7.12 -7.73
C SER A 257 -26.33 -5.80 -6.97
N LYS A 258 -25.08 -5.34 -6.91
CA LYS A 258 -24.73 -4.02 -6.37
C LYS A 258 -24.70 -3.01 -7.51
N ILE A 259 -25.38 -1.87 -7.34
CA ILE A 259 -25.30 -0.73 -8.26
C ILE A 259 -24.19 0.22 -7.78
N ASP A 260 -24.32 0.70 -6.55
CA ASP A 260 -23.33 1.56 -5.90
C ASP A 260 -23.26 1.23 -4.40
N GLY A 261 -22.11 1.45 -3.77
CA GLY A 261 -21.96 1.16 -2.34
C GLY A 261 -20.92 0.13 -1.96
N ALA A 262 -21.01 -0.26 -0.69
CA ALA A 262 -20.18 -1.26 -0.05
C ALA A 262 -20.99 -2.55 0.15
N LEU A 263 -20.47 -3.65 -0.42
CA LEU A 263 -21.02 -5.00 -0.26
C LEU A 263 -19.96 -5.90 0.35
N THR A 264 -20.09 -6.18 1.64
CA THR A 264 -19.16 -7.04 2.38
C THR A 264 -19.85 -8.34 2.81
N SER A 265 -19.09 -9.19 3.49
CA SER A 265 -19.61 -10.39 4.13
C SER A 265 -20.52 -10.07 5.32
N SER A 266 -20.32 -8.92 5.97
CA SER A 266 -21.03 -8.54 7.19
C SER A 266 -22.07 -7.45 7.01
N TYR A 267 -21.98 -6.65 5.96
CA TYR A 267 -22.94 -5.57 5.73
C TYR A 267 -23.12 -5.23 4.25
N ALA A 268 -24.23 -4.56 3.95
CA ALA A 268 -24.47 -3.90 2.66
C ALA A 268 -24.95 -2.45 2.90
N ARG A 269 -24.30 -1.47 2.26
CA ARG A 269 -24.59 -0.03 2.35
C ARG A 269 -24.60 0.56 0.94
N GLY A 270 -25.64 1.29 0.55
CA GLY A 270 -25.74 1.91 -0.77
C GLY A 270 -26.94 1.43 -1.58
N GLU A 271 -26.79 1.36 -2.90
CA GLU A 271 -27.87 1.08 -3.85
C GLU A 271 -27.70 -0.30 -4.52
N PHE A 272 -28.78 -1.09 -4.50
CA PHE A 272 -28.75 -2.49 -4.89
C PHE A 272 -30.01 -2.88 -5.65
N ASN A 273 -29.86 -3.91 -6.49
CA ASN A 273 -30.99 -4.68 -6.97
C ASN A 273 -31.25 -5.84 -6.00
N VAL A 274 -32.48 -5.94 -5.49
CA VAL A 274 -32.92 -7.04 -4.62
C VAL A 274 -34.03 -7.79 -5.32
N ASN A 275 -33.88 -9.11 -5.37
CA ASN A 275 -34.85 -9.99 -6.01
C ASN A 275 -36.25 -9.76 -5.41
N SER A 276 -37.27 -9.77 -6.27
CA SER A 276 -38.68 -9.50 -5.94
C SER A 276 -39.04 -8.06 -5.55
N TYR A 277 -38.07 -7.17 -5.28
CA TYR A 277 -38.34 -5.78 -4.87
C TYR A 277 -37.87 -4.74 -5.90
N GLY A 278 -36.90 -5.06 -6.75
CA GLY A 278 -36.37 -4.16 -7.78
C GLY A 278 -35.10 -3.44 -7.34
N THR A 279 -35.00 -2.14 -7.57
CA THR A 279 -33.87 -1.30 -7.12
C THR A 279 -34.21 -0.53 -5.85
N GLY A 280 -33.30 -0.50 -4.88
CA GLY A 280 -33.50 0.22 -3.62
C GLY A 280 -32.24 0.38 -2.78
N LYS A 281 -32.37 1.13 -1.69
CA LYS A 281 -31.24 1.43 -0.79
C LYS A 281 -31.17 0.45 0.37
N LEU A 282 -29.98 -0.05 0.66
CA LEU A 282 -29.73 -0.98 1.76
C LEU A 282 -28.82 -0.35 2.80
N TYR A 283 -29.18 -0.57 4.06
CA TYR A 283 -28.38 -0.23 5.24
C TYR A 283 -28.45 -1.40 6.21
N ILE A 284 -28.00 -2.58 5.77
CA ILE A 284 -28.19 -3.83 6.51
C ILE A 284 -26.91 -4.48 7.05
N TYR A 285 -26.92 -4.95 8.30
CA TYR A 285 -25.98 -5.94 8.80
C TYR A 285 -26.47 -7.33 8.39
N LYS A 286 -25.67 -8.04 7.60
CA LYS A 286 -26.02 -9.36 7.07
C LYS A 286 -26.07 -10.39 8.18
N LYS A 287 -26.95 -11.39 8.04
CA LYS A 287 -27.18 -12.48 9.00
C LYS A 287 -27.64 -11.98 10.39
N LYS A 288 -28.32 -10.83 10.43
CA LYS A 288 -28.88 -10.22 11.64
C LYS A 288 -30.38 -9.93 11.46
N SER A 289 -31.17 -10.98 11.18
CA SER A 289 -32.63 -10.85 11.08
C SER A 289 -33.24 -10.32 12.40
N PRO A 290 -34.37 -9.60 12.33
CA PRO A 290 -35.13 -9.27 11.13
C PRO A 290 -34.56 -8.04 10.40
N TYR A 291 -35.05 -7.80 9.19
CA TYR A 291 -34.79 -6.59 8.41
C TYR A 291 -36.09 -5.83 8.19
N ILE A 292 -36.03 -4.51 8.27
CA ILE A 292 -37.17 -3.62 8.02
C ILE A 292 -37.19 -3.29 6.54
N LEU A 293 -38.23 -3.74 5.84
CA LEU A 293 -38.54 -3.35 4.47
C LEU A 293 -39.49 -2.16 4.49
N ILE A 294 -39.00 -1.00 4.05
CA ILE A 294 -39.78 0.23 3.91
C ILE A 294 -40.11 0.38 2.43
N LYS A 295 -41.38 0.14 2.05
CA LYS A 295 -41.86 0.31 0.69
C LYS A 295 -42.27 1.77 0.49
N LEU A 296 -41.58 2.49 -0.39
CA LEU A 296 -41.91 3.86 -0.77
C LEU A 296 -42.70 3.86 -2.09
N LYS A 297 -43.04 5.04 -2.61
CA LYS A 297 -43.81 5.16 -3.87
C LYS A 297 -43.11 4.51 -5.07
N ASP A 298 -41.84 4.83 -5.27
CA ASP A 298 -41.06 4.46 -6.46
C ASP A 298 -39.78 3.69 -6.14
N SER A 299 -39.54 3.38 -4.87
CA SER A 299 -38.34 2.68 -4.41
C SER A 299 -38.61 1.95 -3.09
N TYR A 300 -37.61 1.24 -2.57
CA TYR A 300 -37.65 0.71 -1.21
C TYR A 300 -36.34 0.98 -0.47
N ILE A 301 -36.43 0.94 0.85
CA ILE A 301 -35.28 0.99 1.76
C ILE A 301 -35.32 -0.26 2.62
N ILE A 302 -34.20 -0.96 2.74
CA ILE A 302 -34.05 -2.09 3.67
C ILE A 302 -33.03 -1.71 4.73
N TYR A 303 -33.43 -1.83 6.00
CA TYR A 303 -32.64 -1.37 7.13
C TYR A 303 -32.69 -2.38 8.27
N ASN A 304 -31.58 -2.57 8.98
CA ASN A 304 -31.59 -3.17 10.32
C ASN A 304 -30.43 -2.62 11.16
N GLU A 305 -30.53 -2.84 12.46
CA GLU A 305 -29.46 -2.62 13.39
C GLU A 305 -28.64 -3.90 13.60
N SER A 306 -27.44 -3.77 14.15
CA SER A 306 -26.63 -4.93 14.55
C SER A 306 -27.28 -5.73 15.69
N ASP A 307 -28.22 -5.10 16.40
CA ASP A 307 -29.00 -5.63 17.51
C ASP A 307 -30.48 -5.73 17.13
N THR A 308 -31.01 -6.96 17.15
CA THR A 308 -32.39 -7.29 16.84
C THR A 308 -33.42 -6.52 17.69
N ILE A 309 -33.11 -6.24 18.97
CA ILE A 309 -34.02 -5.47 19.85
C ILE A 309 -34.16 -4.03 19.33
N LYS A 310 -33.04 -3.41 18.94
CA LYS A 310 -33.05 -2.06 18.35
C LYS A 310 -33.78 -2.05 17.02
N THR A 311 -33.57 -3.06 16.17
CA THR A 311 -34.30 -3.21 14.90
C THR A 311 -35.80 -3.23 15.14
N ASN A 312 -36.31 -4.07 16.04
CA ASN A 312 -37.74 -4.14 16.32
C ASN A 312 -38.29 -2.83 16.90
N SER A 313 -37.55 -2.17 17.79
CA SER A 313 -37.96 -0.86 18.30
C SER A 313 -38.07 0.20 17.20
N ILE A 314 -37.17 0.19 16.22
CA ILE A 314 -37.23 1.08 15.06
C ILE A 314 -38.40 0.72 14.15
N TYR A 315 -38.66 -0.57 13.94
CA TYR A 315 -39.81 -1.04 13.18
C TYR A 315 -41.12 -0.51 13.75
N ASP A 316 -41.33 -0.63 15.07
CA ASP A 316 -42.56 -0.15 15.72
C ASP A 316 -42.74 1.36 15.53
N LYS A 317 -41.65 2.13 15.65
CA LYS A 317 -41.66 3.58 15.40
C LYS A 317 -42.00 3.93 13.95
N LEU A 318 -41.46 3.20 12.98
CA LEU A 318 -41.75 3.40 11.56
C LEU A 318 -43.18 2.96 11.20
N LYS A 319 -43.66 1.84 11.76
CA LYS A 319 -45.02 1.36 11.51
C LYS A 319 -46.06 2.35 12.02
N ALA A 320 -45.78 3.03 13.14
CA ALA A 320 -46.62 4.12 13.65
C ALA A 320 -46.68 5.37 12.74
N GLN A 321 -45.76 5.50 11.77
CA GLN A 321 -45.78 6.59 10.77
C GLN A 321 -46.64 6.26 9.54
N VAL A 322 -47.02 4.99 9.35
CA VAL A 322 -47.85 4.58 8.23
C VAL A 322 -49.29 5.00 8.50
N LYS A 323 -49.87 5.78 7.59
CA LYS A 323 -51.26 6.24 7.63
C LYS A 323 -52.13 5.42 6.69
#